data_AF-A0A3L7ULA0-F1
#
_entry.id   AF-A0A3L7ULA0-F1
#
_cell.length_a   1.000
_cell.length_b   1.000
_cell.length_c   1.000
_cell.angle_alpha   90.00
_cell.angle_beta   90.00
_cell.angle_gamma   90.00
#
_symmetry.space_group_name_H-M   'P 1'
#
loop_
_entity.id
_entity.type
_entity.pdbx_description
1 polymer ?
#
loop_
_entity_poly.entity_id
_entity_poly.type
_entity_poly.pdbx_seq_one_letter_code
_entity_poly.pdbx_strand_id
1 'polypeptide(L)'
;MLLSYFSRRGILGVLLVFFGAGCSQQTPSYPLDQELARAAVQQAMQAWIAGQSPKNLQPEIVVGDPAWEQGEKLVAFEIVTNEETSDGSNLHIRVARQFESSESTVTYIVGTTPVVTIFPQ
;
A
#
# COMPACT_ATOMS: atom_id res chain seq x y z
N MET A 1 -42.31 27.19 60.79
CA MET A 1 -42.85 28.48 60.28
C MET A 1 -41.66 29.39 60.07
N LEU A 2 -41.32 29.92 58.89
CA LEU A 2 -42.07 30.16 57.66
C LEU A 2 -41.11 30.03 56.46
N LEU A 3 -41.55 29.28 55.44
CA LEU A 3 -41.21 29.53 54.04
C LEU A 3 -41.63 30.97 53.72
N SER A 4 -40.92 31.81 52.98
CA SER A 4 -40.53 31.74 51.56
C SER A 4 -40.09 33.18 51.17
N TYR A 5 -39.34 33.49 50.10
CA TYR A 5 -39.72 33.45 48.68
C TYR A 5 -38.68 34.26 47.87
N PHE A 6 -38.62 34.01 46.56
CA PHE A 6 -38.03 34.83 45.47
C PHE A 6 -36.49 34.81 45.30
N SER A 7 -35.90 34.79 44.10
CA SER A 7 -36.39 34.64 42.72
C SER A 7 -35.21 34.88 41.77
N ARG A 8 -35.09 34.00 40.76
CA ARG A 8 -34.59 34.25 39.39
C ARG A 8 -33.09 34.54 39.18
N ARG A 9 -32.66 34.11 37.97
CA ARG A 9 -31.40 34.39 37.24
C ARG A 9 -30.26 33.46 37.69
N GLY A 10 -29.90 32.41 36.97
CA GLY A 10 -29.63 32.35 35.54
C GLY A 10 -28.20 32.81 35.32
N ILE A 11 -27.27 31.87 35.15
CA ILE A 11 -25.91 32.00 34.59
C ILE A 11 -25.49 30.53 34.36
N LEU A 12 -25.56 30.07 33.09
CA LEU A 12 -24.36 29.84 32.26
C LEU A 12 -23.33 28.98 32.99
N GLY A 13 -23.21 27.68 32.72
CA GLY A 13 -22.74 27.19 31.43
C GLY A 13 -21.22 27.31 31.37
N VAL A 14 -20.49 26.37 32.01
CA VAL A 14 -19.03 26.23 31.84
C VAL A 14 -18.77 24.80 31.39
N LEU A 15 -18.93 24.59 30.09
CA LEU A 15 -18.46 23.42 29.37
C LEU A 15 -17.10 23.81 28.79
N LEU A 16 -16.04 23.54 29.55
CA LEU A 16 -14.66 23.84 29.16
C LEU A 16 -14.25 22.87 28.06
N VAL A 17 -14.23 23.41 26.83
CA VAL A 17 -13.85 22.72 25.60
C VAL A 17 -12.37 22.36 25.67
N PHE A 18 -12.07 21.07 25.79
CA PHE A 18 -10.76 20.51 25.47
C PHE A 18 -10.54 20.63 23.96
N PHE A 19 -9.95 21.74 23.52
CA PHE A 19 -9.39 21.84 22.17
C PHE A 19 -8.12 20.98 22.12
N GLY A 20 -8.29 19.71 21.78
CA GLY A 20 -7.20 18.87 21.30
C GLY A 20 -6.69 19.43 19.98
N ALA A 21 -5.64 20.24 20.03
CA ALA A 21 -4.83 20.55 18.85
C ALA A 21 -4.08 19.26 18.46
N GLY A 22 -4.77 18.37 17.75
CA GLY A 22 -4.14 17.28 17.03
C GLY A 22 -3.34 17.89 15.89
N CYS A 23 -2.03 18.03 16.07
CA CYS A 23 -1.10 18.28 14.97
C CYS A 23 -1.30 17.17 13.93
N SER A 24 -1.90 17.51 12.79
CA SER A 24 -1.82 16.67 11.60
C SER A 24 -0.36 16.62 11.18
N GLN A 25 0.38 15.59 11.58
CA GLN A 25 1.67 15.28 10.98
C GLN A 25 1.40 14.95 9.52
N GLN A 26 1.73 15.87 8.61
CA GLN A 26 1.77 15.60 7.18
C GLN A 26 2.89 14.59 6.94
N THR A 27 2.52 13.33 6.76
CA THR A 27 3.44 12.31 6.28
C THR A 27 3.97 12.74 4.91
N PRO A 28 5.29 12.66 4.66
CA PRO A 28 5.83 12.90 3.32
C PRO A 28 5.17 11.94 2.33
N SER A 29 4.38 12.47 1.39
CA SER A 29 3.90 11.72 0.24
C SER A 29 5.03 11.72 -0.77
N TYR A 30 5.67 10.56 -0.94
CA TYR A 30 6.64 10.39 -2.02
C TYR A 30 5.88 10.22 -3.33
N PRO A 31 6.29 10.89 -4.41
CA PRO A 31 5.57 10.80 -5.68
C PRO A 31 5.70 9.39 -6.24
N LEU A 32 4.57 8.74 -6.44
CA LEU A 32 4.48 7.48 -7.17
C LEU A 32 4.64 7.74 -8.67
N ASP A 33 5.59 7.05 -9.31
CA ASP A 33 5.68 6.95 -10.76
C ASP A 33 4.97 5.68 -11.22
N GLN A 34 3.74 5.83 -11.74
CA GLN A 34 2.94 4.67 -12.12
C GLN A 34 3.48 3.92 -13.34
N GLU A 35 4.11 4.62 -14.29
CA GLU A 35 4.67 3.97 -15.47
C GLU A 35 5.89 3.13 -15.08
N LEU A 36 6.76 3.68 -14.23
CA LEU A 36 7.89 2.95 -13.66
C LEU A 36 7.42 1.74 -12.84
N ALA A 37 6.39 1.90 -12.02
CA ALA A 37 5.83 0.79 -11.23
C ALA A 37 5.36 -0.38 -12.11
N ARG A 38 4.59 -0.08 -13.17
CA ARG A 38 4.12 -1.11 -14.12
C ARG A 38 5.27 -1.76 -14.88
N ALA A 39 6.22 -0.96 -15.37
CA ALA A 39 7.40 -1.46 -16.06
C ALA A 39 8.24 -2.38 -15.16
N ALA A 40 8.37 -2.04 -13.88
CA ALA A 40 9.11 -2.85 -12.92
C ALA A 40 8.43 -4.20 -12.64
N VAL A 41 7.10 -4.25 -12.48
CA VAL A 41 6.36 -5.51 -12.35
C VAL A 41 6.50 -6.37 -13.59
N GLN A 42 6.37 -5.77 -14.78
CA GLN A 42 6.57 -6.46 -16.05
C GLN A 42 7.98 -7.07 -16.13
N GLN A 43 9.01 -6.28 -15.82
CA GLN A 43 10.41 -6.74 -15.81
C GLN A 43 10.63 -7.86 -14.80
N ALA A 44 10.07 -7.74 -13.59
CA ALA A 44 10.19 -8.75 -12.54
C ALA A 44 9.56 -10.08 -12.96
N MET A 45 8.34 -10.06 -13.50
CA MET A 45 7.66 -11.29 -13.95
C MET A 45 8.38 -11.94 -15.14
N GLN A 46 8.94 -11.14 -16.07
CA GLN A 46 9.75 -11.66 -17.17
C GLN A 46 11.06 -12.30 -16.66
N ALA A 47 11.73 -11.68 -15.69
CA ALA A 47 12.93 -12.25 -15.07
C ALA A 47 12.62 -13.57 -14.34
N TRP A 48 11.46 -13.65 -13.68
CA TRP A 48 11.00 -14.89 -13.03
C TRP A 48 10.76 -16.00 -14.06
N ILE A 49 10.05 -15.73 -15.16
CA ILE A 49 9.88 -16.70 -16.27
C ILE A 49 11.24 -17.16 -16.83
N ALA A 50 12.20 -16.23 -16.94
CA ALA A 50 13.55 -16.53 -17.40
C ALA A 50 14.39 -17.36 -16.40
N GLY A 51 13.83 -17.74 -15.24
CA GLY A 51 14.51 -18.52 -14.22
C GLY A 51 15.55 -17.75 -13.42
N GLN A 52 15.51 -16.41 -13.45
CA GLN A 52 16.37 -15.59 -12.60
C GLN A 52 15.89 -15.62 -11.15
N SER A 53 16.73 -15.15 -10.23
CA SER A 53 16.34 -14.94 -8.82
C SER A 53 16.06 -13.44 -8.57
N PRO A 54 15.30 -13.08 -7.52
CA PRO A 54 15.08 -11.68 -7.14
C PRO A 54 16.38 -10.87 -6.97
N LYS A 55 17.47 -11.51 -6.54
CA LYS A 55 18.78 -10.88 -6.34
C LYS A 55 19.40 -10.38 -7.65
N ASN A 56 19.01 -10.93 -8.79
CA ASN A 56 19.51 -10.50 -10.10
C ASN A 56 18.98 -9.13 -10.52
N LEU A 57 17.92 -8.63 -9.88
CA LEU A 57 17.32 -7.32 -10.15
C LEU A 57 17.81 -6.21 -9.23
N GLN A 58 18.63 -6.56 -8.23
CA GLN A 58 19.16 -5.59 -7.26
C GLN A 58 20.42 -4.89 -7.80
N PRO A 59 20.65 -3.62 -7.41
CA PRO A 59 19.87 -2.82 -6.46
C PRO A 59 18.67 -2.08 -7.07
N GLU A 60 18.45 -2.13 -8.38
CA GLU A 60 17.48 -1.30 -9.10
C GLU A 60 16.03 -1.61 -8.73
N ILE A 61 15.69 -2.90 -8.59
CA ILE A 61 14.37 -3.38 -8.19
C ILE A 61 14.54 -4.39 -7.05
N VAL A 62 13.91 -4.10 -5.91
CA VAL A 62 13.86 -5.00 -4.76
C VAL A 62 12.54 -5.76 -4.77
N VAL A 63 12.60 -7.06 -5.04
CA VAL A 63 11.43 -7.95 -5.03
C VAL A 63 11.50 -8.88 -3.83
N GLY A 64 10.39 -9.02 -3.09
CA GLY A 64 10.26 -9.99 -2.00
C GLY A 64 9.01 -10.85 -2.17
N ASP A 65 9.05 -11.78 -3.11
CA ASP A 65 7.98 -12.76 -3.33
C ASP A 65 8.42 -14.14 -2.80
N PRO A 66 7.78 -14.67 -1.75
CA PRO A 66 8.19 -15.94 -1.14
C PRO A 66 8.16 -17.13 -2.10
N ALA A 67 7.23 -17.18 -3.05
CA ALA A 67 7.17 -18.27 -4.02
C ALA A 67 8.38 -18.23 -4.95
N TRP A 68 8.78 -17.04 -5.38
CA TRP A 68 9.97 -16.85 -6.20
C TRP A 68 11.25 -17.19 -5.41
N GLU A 69 11.36 -16.73 -4.17
CA GLU A 69 12.50 -17.03 -3.29
C GLU A 69 12.65 -18.53 -2.99
N GLN A 70 11.53 -19.25 -2.94
CA GLN A 70 11.51 -20.71 -2.76
C GLN A 70 11.82 -21.49 -4.06
N GLY A 71 11.99 -20.79 -5.18
CA GLY A 71 12.35 -21.39 -6.46
C GLY A 71 11.16 -21.95 -7.24
N GLU A 72 9.93 -21.52 -6.95
CA GLU A 72 8.80 -21.84 -7.84
C GLU A 72 9.05 -21.28 -9.24
N LYS A 73 8.61 -22.02 -10.26
CA LYS A 73 8.80 -21.65 -11.66
C LYS A 73 7.54 -21.03 -12.24
N LEU A 74 7.58 -19.73 -12.47
CA LEU A 74 6.54 -19.02 -13.19
C LEU A 74 6.62 -19.38 -14.68
N VAL A 75 5.53 -19.84 -15.28
CA VAL A 75 5.47 -20.19 -16.70
C VAL A 75 4.79 -19.11 -17.54
N ALA A 76 3.80 -18.42 -16.96
CA ALA A 76 3.10 -17.31 -17.58
C ALA A 76 2.56 -16.36 -16.52
N PHE A 77 2.25 -15.13 -16.94
CA PHE A 77 1.55 -14.16 -16.10
C PHE A 77 0.68 -13.24 -16.95
N GLU A 78 -0.30 -12.63 -16.30
CA GLU A 78 -1.14 -11.57 -16.85
C GLU A 78 -1.28 -10.45 -15.83
N ILE A 79 -0.99 -9.22 -16.24
CA ILE A 79 -1.26 -8.01 -15.44
C ILE A 79 -2.71 -7.59 -15.69
N VAL A 80 -3.51 -7.59 -14.63
CA VAL A 80 -4.95 -7.28 -14.67
C VAL A 80 -5.13 -5.77 -14.47
N THR A 81 -4.94 -4.99 -15.55
CA THR A 81 -4.85 -3.51 -15.49
C THR A 81 -6.14 -2.81 -15.04
N ASN A 82 -7.31 -3.46 -15.19
CA ASN A 82 -8.61 -2.90 -14.80
C ASN A 82 -8.89 -2.99 -13.29
N GLU A 83 -8.04 -3.68 -12.52
CA GLU A 83 -8.17 -3.81 -11.05
C GLU A 83 -7.06 -3.05 -10.29
N GLU A 84 -6.28 -2.24 -11.01
CA GLU A 84 -5.22 -1.45 -10.42
C GLU A 84 -5.77 -0.36 -9.49
N THR A 85 -5.18 -0.22 -8.30
CA THR A 85 -5.53 0.85 -7.35
C THR A 85 -4.26 1.53 -6.84
N SER A 86 -4.39 2.73 -6.27
CA SER A 86 -3.27 3.45 -5.65
C SER A 86 -3.69 4.05 -4.32
N ASP A 87 -2.80 3.98 -3.33
CA ASP A 87 -2.93 4.66 -2.03
C ASP A 87 -2.26 6.06 -2.02
N GLY A 88 -1.77 6.51 -3.19
CA GLY A 88 -1.02 7.75 -3.39
C GLY A 88 0.50 7.62 -3.29
N SER A 89 1.02 6.59 -2.62
CA SER A 89 2.47 6.33 -2.49
C SER A 89 2.90 5.03 -3.17
N ASN A 90 1.98 4.08 -3.33
CA ASN A 90 2.18 2.79 -3.95
C ASN A 90 1.13 2.54 -5.04
N LEU A 91 1.52 1.74 -6.02
CA LEU A 91 0.61 1.16 -7.01
C LEU A 91 0.31 -0.29 -6.62
N HIS A 92 -0.96 -0.64 -6.54
CA HIS A 92 -1.42 -2.00 -6.26
C HIS A 92 -1.75 -2.66 -7.60
N ILE A 93 -0.87 -3.52 -8.08
CA ILE A 93 -0.99 -4.18 -9.39
C ILE A 93 -1.40 -5.64 -9.17
N ARG A 94 -2.54 -6.02 -9.71
CA ARG A 94 -2.99 -7.42 -9.68
C ARG A 94 -2.37 -8.21 -10.82
N VAL A 95 -1.82 -9.37 -10.48
CA VAL A 95 -1.15 -10.29 -11.42
C VAL A 95 -1.72 -11.69 -11.26
N ALA A 96 -2.26 -12.24 -12.34
CA ALA A 96 -2.54 -13.66 -12.45
C ALA A 96 -1.23 -14.37 -12.81
N ARG A 97 -0.87 -15.40 -12.06
CA ARG A 97 0.37 -16.16 -12.17
C ARG A 97 0.05 -17.62 -12.47
N GLN A 98 0.73 -18.17 -13.46
CA GLN A 98 0.66 -19.58 -13.78
C GLN A 98 2.00 -20.23 -13.47
N PHE A 99 1.97 -21.31 -12.71
CA PHE A 99 3.10 -22.18 -12.41
C PHE A 99 2.91 -23.53 -13.12
N GLU A 100 3.93 -24.39 -13.11
CA GLU A 100 3.85 -25.71 -13.76
C GLU A 100 2.69 -26.59 -13.22
N SER A 101 2.33 -26.44 -11.94
CA SER A 101 1.37 -27.31 -11.25
C SER A 101 0.14 -26.59 -10.69
N SER A 102 0.09 -25.26 -10.76
CA SER A 102 -0.93 -24.46 -10.11
C SER A 102 -1.08 -23.08 -10.75
N GLU A 103 -2.18 -22.42 -10.43
CA GLU A 103 -2.41 -21.01 -10.76
C GLU A 103 -2.68 -20.24 -9.47
N SER A 104 -2.32 -18.96 -9.46
CA SER A 104 -2.64 -18.07 -8.36
C SER A 104 -2.87 -16.65 -8.87
N THR A 105 -3.50 -15.82 -8.06
CA THR A 105 -3.60 -14.39 -8.32
C THR A 105 -3.10 -13.64 -7.10
N VAL A 106 -2.27 -12.64 -7.32
CA VAL A 106 -1.64 -11.84 -6.26
C VAL A 106 -1.74 -10.36 -6.60
N THR A 107 -1.90 -9.53 -5.58
CA THR A 107 -1.76 -8.07 -5.72
C THR A 107 -0.38 -7.69 -5.23
N TYR A 108 0.43 -7.08 -6.09
CA TYR A 108 1.72 -6.52 -5.70
C TYR A 108 1.56 -5.06 -5.28
N ILE A 109 2.14 -4.71 -4.14
CA ILE A 109 2.33 -3.33 -3.69
C ILE A 109 3.67 -2.86 -4.25
N VAL A 110 3.63 -1.79 -5.05
CA VAL A 110 4.79 -1.29 -5.78
C VAL A 110 5.09 0.15 -5.39
N GLY A 111 6.24 0.36 -4.79
CA GLY A 111 6.80 1.69 -4.52
C GLY A 111 7.88 2.04 -5.53
N THR A 112 8.06 3.33 -5.83
CA THR A 112 9.06 3.82 -6.79
C THR A 112 10.10 4.77 -6.20
N THR A 113 10.04 5.05 -4.90
CA THR A 113 10.94 5.99 -4.23
C THR A 113 11.16 5.56 -2.77
N PRO A 114 12.41 5.58 -2.26
CA PRO A 114 13.67 5.97 -2.93
C PRO A 114 14.25 4.91 -3.87
N VAL A 115 13.74 3.68 -3.83
CA VAL A 115 14.12 2.54 -4.68
C VAL A 115 12.83 1.86 -5.13
N VAL A 116 12.84 1.18 -6.27
CA VAL A 116 11.67 0.41 -6.72
C VAL A 116 11.52 -0.85 -5.87
N THR A 117 10.34 -1.04 -5.29
CA THR A 117 10.01 -2.19 -4.44
C THR A 117 8.80 -2.92 -4.96
N ILE A 118 8.79 -4.25 -4.90
CA ILE A 118 7.67 -5.10 -5.32
C ILE A 118 7.46 -6.19 -4.28
N PHE A 119 6.33 -6.12 -3.56
CA PHE A 119 5.99 -7.08 -2.53
C PHE A 119 4.53 -7.53 -2.67
N PRO A 120 4.22 -8.83 -2.50
CA PRO A 120 2.84 -9.28 -2.48
C PRO A 120 2.12 -8.70 -1.24
N GLN A 121 0.87 -8.29 -1.43
CA GLN A 121 -0.02 -7.83 -0.37
C GLN A 121 -0.47 -8.96 0.57
#